data_AF-A0A418Y8L4-F1
#
_entry.id   AF-A0A418Y8L4-F1
#
_cell.length_a   1.000
_cell.length_b   1.000
_cell.length_c   1.000
_cell.angle_alpha   90.00
_cell.angle_beta   90.00
_cell.angle_gamma   90.00
#
_symmetry.space_group_name_H-M   'P 1'
#
loop_
_entity.id
_entity.type
_entity.pdbx_description
1 polymer ?
#
loop_
_entity_poly.entity_id
_entity_poly.type
_entity_poly.pdbx_seq_one_letter_code
_entity_poly.pdbx_strand_id
1 'polypeptide(L)'
;MSAKKTGFVPYANEADVLRVGGLMVENRLDRITLSGDIDLTADRHGLAHARELHALLGAIVARLEAADLPDVLPPPDVKSVDNPFD
;
A
#
# COMPACT_ATOMS: atom_id res chain seq x y z
N MET A 1 23.69 10.84 -5.98
CA MET A 1 22.31 11.15 -6.40
C MET A 1 21.38 10.69 -5.28
N SER A 2 21.02 11.59 -4.35
CA SER A 2 20.03 11.25 -3.31
C SER A 2 18.67 11.13 -3.98
N ALA A 3 18.13 9.92 -4.07
CA ALA A 3 16.72 9.73 -4.36
C ALA A 3 15.92 10.48 -3.28
N LYS A 4 15.08 11.43 -3.72
CA LYS A 4 14.08 12.06 -2.87
C LYS A 4 13.33 10.93 -2.18
N LYS A 5 13.26 10.95 -0.84
CA LYS A 5 12.35 10.10 -0.07
C LYS A 5 10.93 10.61 -0.37
N THR A 6 10.38 10.25 -1.52
CA THR A 6 8.94 10.33 -1.77
C THR A 6 8.31 9.43 -0.72
N GLY A 7 7.78 10.02 0.34
CA GLY A 7 7.11 9.28 1.39
C GLY A 7 5.93 8.52 0.80
N PHE A 8 5.75 7.27 1.19
CA PHE A 8 4.57 6.50 0.82
C PHE A 8 3.34 7.21 1.40
N VAL A 9 2.53 7.84 0.56
CA VAL A 9 1.27 8.48 0.96
C VAL A 9 0.13 7.51 0.64
N PRO A 10 -0.56 6.94 1.65
CA PRO A 10 -1.63 5.98 1.43
C PRO A 10 -2.72 6.51 0.48
N TYR A 11 -3.08 5.69 -0.50
CA TYR A 11 -4.14 5.93 -1.48
C TYR A 11 -3.91 7.13 -2.44
N ALA A 12 -2.66 7.56 -2.63
CA ALA A 12 -2.34 8.75 -3.42
C ALA A 12 -2.11 8.49 -4.92
N ASN A 13 -1.70 7.27 -5.30
CA ASN A 13 -1.38 6.93 -6.69
C ASN A 13 -1.35 5.39 -6.88
N GLU A 14 -1.16 4.95 -8.13
CA GLU A 14 -1.05 3.52 -8.52
C GLU A 14 0.38 3.10 -8.90
N ALA A 15 1.40 3.83 -8.47
CA ALA A 15 2.79 3.61 -8.89
C ALA A 15 3.76 3.39 -7.74
N ASP A 16 3.45 3.92 -6.55
CA ASP A 16 4.32 3.82 -5.39
C ASP A 16 4.28 2.42 -4.79
N VAL A 17 5.47 1.86 -4.60
CA VAL A 17 5.67 0.57 -3.95
C VAL A 17 6.70 0.73 -2.84
N LEU A 18 6.38 0.23 -1.65
CA LEU A 18 7.29 0.13 -0.52
C LEU A 18 7.68 -1.34 -0.31
N ARG A 19 8.89 -1.59 0.20
CA ARG A 19 9.27 -2.89 0.75
C ARG A 19 9.67 -2.76 2.21
N VAL A 20 9.19 -3.67 3.03
CA VAL A 20 9.63 -3.87 4.42
C VAL A 20 10.05 -5.33 4.52
N GLY A 21 11.35 -5.60 4.58
CA GLY A 21 11.86 -6.97 4.47
C GLY A 21 11.40 -7.67 3.17
N GLY A 22 10.79 -8.85 3.30
CA GLY A 22 10.18 -9.59 2.18
C GLY A 22 8.77 -9.14 1.80
N LEU A 23 8.15 -8.27 2.59
CA LEU A 23 6.81 -7.75 2.34
C LEU A 23 6.86 -6.60 1.33
N MET A 24 6.03 -6.68 0.30
CA MET A 24 5.77 -5.60 -0.66
C MET A 24 4.45 -4.93 -0.34
N VAL A 25 4.42 -3.59 -0.43
CA VAL A 25 3.23 -2.77 -0.22
C VAL A 25 3.01 -1.90 -1.44
N GLU A 26 1.94 -2.18 -2.18
CA GLU A 26 1.58 -1.49 -3.41
C GLU A 26 0.47 -0.48 -3.14
N ASN A 27 0.69 0.77 -3.56
CA ASN A 27 -0.30 1.82 -3.43
C ASN A 27 -1.25 1.80 -4.61
N ARG A 28 -2.55 1.96 -4.35
CA ARG A 28 -3.57 2.26 -5.36
C ARG A 28 -4.59 3.21 -4.77
N LEU A 29 -5.42 3.79 -5.62
CA LEU A 29 -6.40 4.80 -5.20
C LEU A 29 -7.52 4.22 -4.33
N ASP A 30 -7.90 2.97 -4.57
CA ASP A 30 -9.02 2.28 -3.91
C ASP A 30 -8.57 1.22 -2.90
N ARG A 31 -7.30 0.81 -2.94
CA ARG A 31 -6.76 -0.28 -2.12
C ARG A 31 -5.26 -0.11 -1.88
N ILE A 32 -4.78 -0.75 -0.83
CA ILE A 32 -3.36 -1.02 -0.64
C ILE A 32 -3.19 -2.53 -0.60
N THR A 33 -2.29 -3.05 -1.43
CA THR A 33 -2.01 -4.49 -1.47
C THR A 33 -0.76 -4.77 -0.64
N LEU A 34 -0.85 -5.74 0.25
CA LEU A 34 0.26 -6.27 1.02
C LEU A 34 0.54 -7.70 0.52
N SER A 35 1.74 -7.96 0.02
CA SER A 35 2.10 -9.26 -0.56
C SER A 35 3.48 -9.74 -0.14
N GLY A 36 3.62 -11.04 0.10
CA GLY A 36 4.83 -11.66 0.65
C GLY A 36 4.79 -11.80 2.18
N ASP A 37 5.96 -12.05 2.77
CA ASP A 37 6.13 -12.31 4.20
C ASP A 37 7.33 -11.56 4.78
N ILE A 38 7.30 -11.34 6.09
CA ILE A 38 8.39 -10.73 6.84
C ILE A 38 8.50 -11.39 8.21
N ASP A 39 9.72 -11.76 8.58
CA ASP A 39 10.02 -12.23 9.92
C ASP A 39 10.32 -11.05 10.85
N LEU A 40 9.56 -10.95 11.93
CA LEU A 40 9.82 -10.03 13.03
C LEU A 40 10.54 -10.80 14.14
N THR A 41 11.86 -10.94 13.99
CA THR A 41 12.70 -11.62 14.97
C THR A 41 12.74 -10.85 16.30
N ALA A 42 12.97 -11.56 17.42
CA ALA A 42 13.04 -10.95 18.76
C ALA A 42 14.40 -10.26 19.01
N ASP A 43 14.82 -9.42 18.06
CA ASP A 43 16.06 -8.66 18.10
C ASP A 43 15.84 -7.19 17.67
N ARG A 44 16.93 -6.44 17.56
CA ARG A 44 16.86 -5.02 17.18
C ARG A 44 16.43 -4.79 15.73
N HIS A 45 16.75 -5.72 14.82
CA HIS A 45 16.34 -5.64 13.42
C HIS A 45 14.85 -5.93 13.30
N GLY A 46 14.36 -7.00 13.94
CA GLY A 46 12.93 -7.29 13.99
C GLY A 46 12.12 -6.18 14.66
N LEU A 47 12.64 -5.53 15.73
CA LEU A 47 12.02 -4.34 16.30
C LEU A 47 11.96 -3.15 15.32
N ALA A 48 13.01 -2.95 14.51
CA ALA A 48 13.02 -1.89 13.51
C ALA A 48 11.97 -2.12 12.43
N HIS A 49 11.90 -3.35 11.88
CA HIS A 49 10.86 -3.74 10.92
C HIS A 49 9.45 -3.62 11.50
N ALA A 50 9.24 -4.06 12.75
CA ALA A 50 7.96 -3.96 13.43
C ALA A 50 7.50 -2.50 13.56
N ARG A 51 8.41 -1.59 13.92
CA ARG A 51 8.12 -0.14 14.02
C ARG A 51 7.79 0.47 12.66
N GLU A 52 8.50 0.09 11.62
CA GLU A 52 8.25 0.57 10.26
C GLU A 52 6.87 0.11 9.76
N LEU A 53 6.54 -1.18 9.92
CA LEU A 53 5.23 -1.72 9.54
C LEU A 53 4.11 -1.08 10.37
N HIS A 54 4.31 -0.89 11.66
CA HIS A 54 3.33 -0.22 12.52
C HIS A 54 3.09 1.24 12.10
N ALA A 55 4.15 1.99 11.77
CA ALA A 55 4.01 3.36 11.31
C ALA A 55 3.26 3.44 9.97
N LEU A 56 3.56 2.53 9.04
CA LEU A 56 2.87 2.42 7.76
C LEU A 56 1.38 2.12 7.95
N LEU A 57 1.04 1.08 8.71
CA LEU A 57 -0.36 0.73 9.01
C LEU A 57 -1.08 1.87 9.75
N GLY A 58 -0.41 2.55 10.68
CA GLY A 58 -0.95 3.72 11.36
C GLY A 58 -1.31 4.85 10.39
N ALA A 59 -0.46 5.14 9.39
CA ALA A 59 -0.76 6.13 8.37
C ALA A 59 -1.94 5.73 7.47
N ILE A 60 -2.04 4.44 7.13
CA ILE A 60 -3.17 3.88 6.36
C ILE A 60 -4.48 4.05 7.15
N VAL A 61 -4.49 3.62 8.41
CA VAL A 61 -5.67 3.74 9.29
C VAL A 61 -6.08 5.20 9.44
N ALA A 62 -5.15 6.10 9.76
CA ALA A 62 -5.46 7.52 9.90
C ALA A 62 -6.05 8.12 8.61
N ARG A 63 -5.57 7.71 7.44
CA ARG A 63 -6.11 8.14 6.14
C ARG A 63 -7.53 7.62 5.88
N LEU A 64 -7.82 6.40 6.32
CA LEU A 64 -9.15 5.79 6.21
C LEU A 64 -10.14 6.43 7.17
N GLU A 65 -9.76 6.63 8.44
CA GLU A 65 -10.60 7.27 9.46
C GLU A 65 -10.94 8.73 9.13
N ALA A 66 -10.05 9.44 8.42
CA ALA A 66 -10.28 10.80 7.97
C ALA A 66 -11.14 10.91 6.70
N ALA A 67 -11.47 9.79 6.05
CA ALA A 67 -12.24 9.75 4.81
C ALA A 67 -13.72 9.44 5.09
N ASP A 68 -14.58 9.91 4.21
CA ASP A 68 -15.95 9.38 4.11
C ASP A 68 -15.91 8.08 3.32
N LEU A 69 -15.99 6.95 4.02
CA LEU A 69 -15.85 5.61 3.44
C LEU A 69 -17.22 5.00 3.15
N PRO A 70 -17.44 4.42 1.95
CA PRO A 70 -18.63 3.61 1.72
C PRO A 70 -18.56 2.29 2.49
N ASP A 71 -19.71 1.70 2.81
CA ASP A 71 -19.77 0.37 3.44
C ASP A 71 -19.07 -0.70 2.58
N VAL A 72 -19.21 -0.59 1.25
CA VAL A 72 -18.57 -1.45 0.24
C VAL A 72 -18.19 -0.59 -0.96
N LEU A 73 -17.00 -0.83 -1.53
CA LEU A 73 -16.60 -0.17 -2.78
C LEU A 73 -17.57 -0.53 -3.92
N PRO A 74 -17.89 0.43 -4.82
CA PRO A 74 -18.70 0.13 -5.99
C PRO A 74 -17.98 -0.89 -6.89
N PRO A 75 -18.73 -1.68 -7.68
CA PRO A 75 -18.12 -2.55 -8.68
C PRO A 75 -17.27 -1.73 -9.66
N PRO A 76 -16.19 -2.30 -10.21
CA PRO A 76 -15.36 -1.60 -11.18
C PRO A 76 -16.16 -1.24 -12.43
N ASP A 77 -15.88 -0.07 -13.00
CA ASP A 77 -16.44 0.32 -14.30
C ASP A 77 -15.84 -0.55 -15.40
N VAL A 78 -16.58 -1.57 -15.82
CA VAL A 78 -16.19 -2.46 -16.92
C VAL A 78 -16.70 -1.88 -18.23
N LYS A 79 -15.80 -1.49 -19.12
CA LYS A 79 -16.12 -1.10 -20.51
C LYS A 79 -15.73 -2.24 -21.44
N SER A 80 -16.69 -2.68 -22.26
CA SER A 80 -16.37 -3.53 -23.39
C SER A 80 -15.73 -2.67 -24.48
N VAL A 81 -14.58 -3.10 -24.97
CA VAL A 81 -13.90 -2.53 -26.12
C VAL A 81 -13.70 -3.64 -27.13
N ASP A 82 -13.75 -3.29 -28.42
CA ASP A 82 -13.45 -4.25 -29.47
C ASP A 82 -12.01 -4.74 -29.32
N ASN A 83 -11.82 -6.04 -29.52
CA ASN A 83 -10.49 -6.64 -29.49
C ASN A 83 -9.66 -6.04 -30.63
N PRO A 84 -8.53 -5.35 -30.35
CA PRO A 84 -7.73 -4.69 -31.39
C PRO A 84 -6.94 -5.67 -32.27
N PHE A 85 -7.09 -6.98 -32.04
CA PHE A 85 -6.42 -8.06 -32.76
C PHE A 85 -7.36 -8.90 -33.64
N ASP A 86 -8.67 -8.59 -33.67
CA ASP A 86 -9.64 -9.13 -34.64
C ASP A 86 -9.86 -8.14 -35.80
#